data_AF-A0A418AJC7-F1
#
_entry.id   AF-A0A418AJC7-F1
#
_cell.length_a   1.000
_cell.length_b   1.000
_cell.length_c   1.000
_cell.angle_alpha   90.00
_cell.angle_beta   90.00
_cell.angle_gamma   90.00
#
_symmetry.space_group_name_H-M   'P 1'
#
loop_
_entity.id
_entity.type
_entity.pdbx_description
1 polymer ?
#
loop_
_entity_poly.entity_id
_entity_poly.type
_entity_poly.pdbx_seq_one_letter_code
_entity_poly.pdbx_strand_id
1 'polypeptide(L)'
;MYVRVHDQCVTSEVFGSLRCDCKEQFEHAKAMMVAQGRGMLIYMPQEGRGIGLSNKVHAYHLQDQGADTVDANRVLGFEDDYRSYEPVLHILQHFNLSRIQLCTNNPRKIQLLTELGVNISARIPVLVPSQKHNQAYLDAKLHRMDHLLVPIPLAEEASSTSQVASATASETGPLDLGPHQQQTTHILVMVGSVLAMVVYMLVNSI
;
A
#
# COMPACT_ATOMS: atom_id res chain seq x y z
N MET A 1 13.40 4.24 -11.84
CA MET A 1 13.37 3.55 -10.53
C MET A 1 11.93 3.51 -10.07
N TYR A 2 11.46 2.39 -9.52
CA TYR A 2 10.13 2.30 -8.93
C TYR A 2 10.04 3.12 -7.66
N VAL A 3 9.00 3.95 -7.56
CA VAL A 3 8.69 4.73 -6.36
C VAL A 3 7.23 4.53 -5.99
N ARG A 4 6.95 4.21 -4.72
CA ARG A 4 5.60 4.11 -4.16
C ARG A 4 5.45 5.20 -3.12
N VAL A 5 4.48 6.08 -3.31
CA VAL A 5 4.02 7.00 -2.26
C VAL A 5 2.83 6.35 -1.60
N HIS A 6 3.05 5.78 -0.42
CA HIS A 6 2.07 5.05 0.35
C HIS A 6 1.46 5.93 1.43
N ASP A 7 0.13 6.02 1.47
CA ASP A 7 -0.57 6.77 2.50
C ASP A 7 -0.94 5.82 3.63
N GLN A 8 -0.61 6.20 4.85
CA GLN A 8 -0.85 5.40 6.05
C GLN A 8 -2.29 4.89 6.12
N CYS A 9 -2.43 3.60 6.44
CA CYS A 9 -3.70 2.96 6.73
C CYS A 9 -3.56 1.95 7.88
N VAL A 10 -3.56 2.46 9.10
CA VAL A 10 -3.43 1.72 10.37
C VAL A 10 -4.43 0.56 10.45
N THR A 11 -5.67 0.79 10.02
CA THR A 11 -6.73 -0.24 10.09
C THR A 11 -6.38 -1.50 9.32
N SER A 12 -5.81 -1.40 8.11
CA SER A 12 -5.44 -2.60 7.34
C SER A 12 -4.04 -3.07 7.68
N GLU A 13 -3.09 -2.15 7.83
CA GLU A 13 -1.66 -2.47 7.97
C GLU A 13 -1.33 -3.05 9.35
N VAL A 14 -1.92 -2.48 10.40
CA VAL A 14 -1.64 -2.87 11.79
C VAL A 14 -2.73 -3.80 12.30
N PHE A 15 -4.01 -3.43 12.12
CA PHE A 15 -5.13 -4.21 12.66
C PHE A 15 -5.67 -5.30 11.73
N GLY A 16 -5.13 -5.43 10.51
CA GLY A 16 -5.53 -6.49 9.58
C GLY A 16 -6.96 -6.36 9.03
N SER A 17 -7.52 -5.15 9.01
CA SER A 17 -8.85 -4.91 8.44
C SER A 17 -8.90 -5.30 6.96
N LEU A 18 -9.93 -6.09 6.61
CA LEU A 18 -10.25 -6.51 5.24
C LEU A 18 -11.18 -5.53 4.51
N ARG A 19 -11.49 -4.36 5.11
CA ARG A 19 -12.43 -3.37 4.53
C ARG A 19 -11.79 -2.56 3.40
N CYS A 20 -10.48 -2.51 3.31
CA CYS A 20 -9.75 -1.87 2.22
C CYS A 20 -8.59 -2.75 1.75
N ASP A 21 -7.94 -2.34 0.67
CA ASP A 21 -6.85 -3.05 0.00
C ASP A 21 -5.47 -2.43 0.29
N CYS A 22 -5.37 -1.53 1.29
CA CYS A 22 -4.17 -0.73 1.49
C CYS A 22 -2.95 -1.57 1.91
N LYS A 23 -3.14 -2.60 2.73
CA LYS A 23 -2.05 -3.50 3.16
C LYS A 23 -1.56 -4.35 1.98
N GLU A 24 -2.47 -4.91 1.20
CA GLU A 24 -2.14 -5.71 0.02
C GLU A 24 -1.38 -4.85 -1.00
N GLN A 25 -1.82 -3.61 -1.25
CA GLN A 25 -1.11 -2.71 -2.14
C GLN A 25 0.28 -2.34 -1.62
N PHE A 26 0.44 -2.15 -0.31
CA PHE A 26 1.73 -1.87 0.32
C PHE A 26 2.71 -3.03 0.11
N GLU A 27 2.31 -4.25 0.46
CA GLU A 27 3.16 -5.43 0.34
C GLU A 27 3.44 -5.78 -1.13
N HIS A 28 2.44 -5.65 -2.01
CA HIS A 28 2.64 -5.88 -3.44
C HIS A 28 3.64 -4.89 -4.04
N ALA A 29 3.52 -3.58 -3.72
CA ALA A 29 4.47 -2.58 -4.19
C ALA A 29 5.90 -2.84 -3.69
N LYS A 30 6.05 -3.27 -2.42
CA LYS A 30 7.36 -3.70 -1.88
C LYS A 30 7.92 -4.87 -2.66
N ALA A 31 7.13 -5.92 -2.87
CA ALA A 31 7.55 -7.10 -3.63
C ALA A 31 8.00 -6.75 -5.05
N MET A 32 7.26 -5.87 -5.74
CA MET A 32 7.63 -5.38 -7.08
C MET A 32 8.99 -4.67 -7.08
N MET A 33 9.27 -3.84 -6.06
CA MET A 33 10.55 -3.13 -5.93
C MET A 33 11.71 -4.08 -5.62
N VAL A 34 11.50 -5.07 -4.73
CA VAL A 34 12.49 -6.11 -4.44
C VAL A 34 12.81 -6.91 -5.69
N ALA A 35 11.79 -7.31 -6.46
CA ALA A 35 11.96 -8.03 -7.72
C ALA A 35 12.71 -7.18 -8.77
N GLN A 36 12.52 -5.86 -8.80
CA GLN A 36 13.29 -4.95 -9.64
C GLN A 36 14.75 -4.78 -9.16
N GLY A 37 15.06 -5.18 -7.92
CA GLY A 37 16.35 -5.00 -7.26
C GLY A 37 16.64 -3.57 -6.78
N ARG A 38 15.73 -2.64 -7.04
CA ARG A 38 15.81 -1.23 -6.62
C ARG A 38 14.44 -0.61 -6.49
N GLY A 39 14.24 0.20 -5.45
CA GLY A 39 13.03 1.01 -5.34
C GLY A 39 13.02 1.89 -4.11
N MET A 40 12.09 2.83 -4.08
CA MET A 40 11.85 3.68 -2.92
C MET A 40 10.37 3.66 -2.54
N LEU A 41 10.08 3.35 -1.28
CA LEU A 41 8.77 3.50 -0.71
C LEU A 41 8.77 4.68 0.28
N ILE A 42 7.93 5.66 0.01
CA ILE A 42 7.71 6.83 0.87
C ILE A 42 6.42 6.59 1.64
N TYR A 43 6.50 6.53 2.97
CA TYR A 43 5.33 6.36 3.82
C TYR A 43 4.86 7.70 4.37
N MET A 44 3.67 8.12 3.95
CA MET A 44 3.04 9.39 4.30
C MET A 44 2.09 9.18 5.49
N PRO A 45 2.30 9.80 6.66
CA PRO A 45 1.45 9.65 7.84
C PRO A 45 0.15 10.47 7.72
N GLN A 46 -0.69 10.15 6.73
CA GLN A 46 -1.92 10.88 6.40
C GLN A 46 -3.14 9.95 6.35
N GLU A 47 -3.44 9.34 7.51
CA GLU A 47 -4.54 8.41 7.71
C GLU A 47 -5.90 8.98 7.27
N GLY A 48 -6.77 8.12 6.72
CA GLY A 48 -8.14 8.48 6.37
C GLY A 48 -8.24 9.54 5.28
N ARG A 49 -7.22 9.71 4.43
CA ARG A 49 -7.10 10.85 3.49
C ARG A 49 -6.94 12.19 4.19
N GLY A 50 -6.21 12.20 5.30
CA GLY A 50 -5.92 13.41 6.07
C GLY A 50 -6.94 13.74 7.15
N ILE A 51 -8.08 13.03 7.25
CA ILE A 51 -9.05 13.25 8.33
C ILE A 51 -8.64 12.57 9.64
N GLY A 52 -7.66 11.66 9.61
CA GLY A 52 -7.18 10.93 10.79
C GLY A 52 -7.97 9.66 11.12
N LEU A 53 -7.43 8.86 12.04
CA LEU A 53 -7.96 7.53 12.37
C LEU A 53 -9.33 7.59 13.06
N SER A 54 -9.54 8.51 14.00
CA SER A 54 -10.80 8.65 14.75
C SER A 54 -11.98 8.93 13.81
N ASN A 55 -11.81 9.91 12.92
CA ASN A 55 -12.82 10.28 11.94
C ASN A 55 -13.07 9.17 10.92
N LYS A 56 -12.03 8.42 10.53
CA LYS A 56 -12.18 7.23 9.69
C LYS A 56 -13.03 6.15 10.37
N VAL A 57 -12.86 5.93 11.68
CA VAL A 57 -13.70 5.00 12.46
C VAL A 57 -15.15 5.49 12.53
N HIS A 58 -15.38 6.80 12.69
CA HIS A 58 -16.74 7.37 12.62
C HIS A 58 -17.37 7.18 11.23
N ALA A 59 -16.61 7.39 10.15
CA ALA A 59 -17.09 7.16 8.80
C ALA A 59 -17.44 5.68 8.57
N TYR A 60 -16.67 4.75 9.14
CA TYR A 60 -16.99 3.32 9.15
C TYR A 60 -18.29 3.00 9.89
N HIS A 61 -18.55 3.67 11.01
CA HIS A 61 -19.82 3.49 11.73
C HIS A 61 -21.02 3.92 10.89
N LEU A 62 -20.91 5.03 10.15
CA LEU A 62 -21.96 5.47 9.23
C LEU A 62 -22.11 4.52 8.03
N GLN A 63 -21.01 3.95 7.55
CA GLN A 63 -21.05 2.95 6.49
C GLN A 63 -21.74 1.65 6.92
N ASP A 64 -21.52 1.22 8.16
CA ASP A 64 -22.20 0.07 8.74
C ASP A 64 -23.73 0.30 8.86
N GLN A 65 -24.17 1.56 8.83
CA GLN A 65 -25.59 1.97 8.79
C GLN A 65 -26.13 2.15 7.36
N GLY A 66 -25.34 1.86 6.34
CA GLY A 66 -25.75 1.87 4.93
C GLY A 66 -25.33 3.11 4.13
N ALA A 67 -24.61 4.06 4.72
CA ALA A 67 -24.01 5.15 3.96
C ALA A 67 -22.85 4.62 3.10
N ASP A 68 -22.64 5.16 1.90
CA ASP A 68 -21.42 4.85 1.17
C ASP A 68 -20.22 5.68 1.68
N THR A 69 -19.01 5.37 1.22
CA THR A 69 -17.78 6.01 1.72
C THR A 69 -17.74 7.52 1.49
N VAL A 70 -18.30 8.02 0.39
CA VAL A 70 -18.27 9.46 0.08
C VAL A 70 -19.36 10.18 0.87
N ASP A 71 -20.53 9.57 0.96
CA ASP A 71 -21.66 10.15 1.67
C ASP A 71 -21.41 10.18 3.18
N ALA A 72 -20.74 9.15 3.74
CA ALA A 72 -20.29 9.14 5.13
C ALA A 72 -19.33 10.30 5.45
N ASN A 73 -18.40 10.64 4.55
CA ASN A 73 -17.50 11.78 4.75
C ASN A 73 -18.25 13.12 4.70
N ARG A 74 -19.20 13.26 3.77
CA ARG A 74 -20.04 14.46 3.65
C ARG A 74 -20.93 14.67 4.87
N VAL A 75 -21.51 13.61 5.42
CA VAL A 75 -22.30 13.67 6.68
C VAL A 75 -21.45 14.18 7.84
N LEU A 76 -20.16 13.84 7.86
CA LEU A 76 -19.22 14.32 8.88
C LEU A 76 -18.65 15.72 8.59
N GLY A 77 -19.03 16.35 7.48
CA GLY A 77 -18.59 17.70 7.10
C GLY A 77 -17.17 17.76 6.52
N PHE A 78 -16.65 16.64 6.02
CA PHE A 78 -15.31 16.56 5.44
C PHE A 78 -15.34 16.66 3.90
N GLU A 79 -14.32 17.32 3.34
CA GLU A 79 -13.98 17.24 1.91
C GLU A 79 -13.52 15.81 1.55
N ASP A 80 -13.52 15.51 0.25
CA ASP A 80 -13.26 14.15 -0.23
C ASP A 80 -11.81 13.65 0.02
N ASP A 81 -10.84 14.55 0.19
CA ASP A 81 -9.41 14.25 0.38
C ASP A 81 -8.58 15.49 0.80
N TYR A 82 -7.92 15.44 1.95
CA TYR A 82 -7.07 16.50 2.52
C TYR A 82 -5.57 16.21 2.41
N ARG A 83 -5.17 15.18 1.67
CA ARG A 83 -3.75 14.78 1.59
C ARG A 83 -2.90 15.83 0.89
N SER A 84 -1.67 16.00 1.41
CA SER A 84 -0.62 16.81 0.76
C SER A 84 0.56 15.92 0.39
N TYR A 85 1.12 16.18 -0.79
CA TYR A 85 2.27 15.46 -1.32
C TYR A 85 3.52 16.32 -1.45
N GLU A 86 3.51 17.57 -0.96
CA GLU A 86 4.70 18.45 -0.98
C GLU A 86 5.97 17.78 -0.42
N PRO A 87 5.92 17.04 0.71
CA PRO A 87 7.13 16.41 1.24
C PRO A 87 7.74 15.38 0.30
N VAL A 88 6.96 14.78 -0.61
CA VAL A 88 7.45 13.80 -1.59
C VAL A 88 8.50 14.43 -2.50
N LEU A 89 8.28 15.66 -2.97
CA LEU A 89 9.23 16.35 -3.84
C LEU A 89 10.56 16.56 -3.12
N HIS A 90 10.52 17.04 -1.88
CA HIS A 90 11.71 17.29 -1.07
C HIS A 90 12.49 16.00 -0.78
N ILE A 91 11.79 14.91 -0.48
CA ILE A 91 12.41 13.58 -0.31
C ILE A 91 13.12 13.16 -1.61
N LEU A 92 12.44 13.27 -2.75
CA LEU A 92 13.02 12.91 -4.04
C LEU A 92 14.26 13.75 -4.37
N GLN A 93 14.21 15.06 -4.13
CA GLN A 93 15.35 15.98 -4.33
C GLN A 93 16.51 15.63 -3.40
N HIS A 94 16.25 15.35 -2.13
CA HIS A 94 17.28 14.95 -1.16
C HIS A 94 18.06 13.72 -1.60
N PHE A 95 17.38 12.73 -2.20
CA PHE A 95 17.99 11.52 -2.76
C PHE A 95 18.46 11.66 -4.21
N ASN A 96 18.47 12.89 -4.76
CA ASN A 96 18.86 13.18 -6.15
C ASN A 96 18.07 12.38 -7.20
N LEU A 97 16.78 12.11 -6.92
CA LEU A 97 15.89 11.37 -7.81
C LEU A 97 15.12 12.33 -8.71
N SER A 98 15.71 12.63 -9.87
CA SER A 98 15.15 13.57 -10.85
C SER A 98 14.08 12.99 -11.78
N ARG A 99 13.90 11.66 -11.81
CA ARG A 99 12.95 10.95 -12.67
C ARG A 99 12.53 9.61 -12.05
N ILE A 100 11.23 9.39 -11.88
CA ILE A 100 10.67 8.19 -11.23
C ILE A 100 9.70 7.42 -12.11
N GLN A 101 9.45 6.16 -11.78
CA GLN A 101 8.32 5.38 -12.29
C GLN A 101 7.39 5.13 -11.10
N LEU A 102 6.20 5.72 -11.13
CA LEU A 102 5.34 5.81 -9.95
C LEU A 102 4.40 4.59 -9.87
N CYS A 103 4.49 3.85 -8.77
CA CYS A 103 3.66 2.69 -8.45
C CYS A 103 2.30 3.13 -7.86
N THR A 104 1.31 3.42 -8.72
CA THR A 104 -0.02 3.91 -8.30
C THR A 104 -1.13 3.53 -9.28
N ASN A 105 -2.34 3.30 -8.73
CA ASN A 105 -3.59 3.22 -9.51
C ASN A 105 -4.43 4.50 -9.40
N ASN A 106 -4.04 5.43 -8.52
CA ASN A 106 -4.76 6.68 -8.30
C ASN A 106 -4.23 7.75 -9.28
N PRO A 107 -5.00 8.19 -10.30
CA PRO A 107 -4.57 9.23 -11.23
C PRO A 107 -4.46 10.60 -10.58
N ARG A 108 -5.29 10.93 -9.58
CA ARG A 108 -5.16 12.17 -8.80
C ARG A 108 -3.77 12.27 -8.14
N LYS A 109 -3.24 11.15 -7.66
CA LYS A 109 -1.86 11.10 -7.11
C LYS A 109 -0.80 11.40 -8.17
N ILE A 110 -1.00 10.94 -9.42
CA ILE A 110 -0.10 11.26 -10.53
C ILE A 110 -0.15 12.76 -10.81
N GLN A 111 -1.36 13.30 -10.99
CA GLN A 111 -1.59 14.72 -11.26
C GLN A 111 -0.95 15.62 -10.19
N LEU A 112 -1.28 15.41 -8.91
CA LEU A 112 -0.77 16.24 -7.82
C LEU A 112 0.76 16.21 -7.74
N LEU A 113 1.38 15.03 -7.91
CA LEU A 113 2.84 14.93 -7.90
C LEU A 113 3.47 15.61 -9.12
N THR A 114 2.85 15.51 -10.30
CA THR A 114 3.32 16.21 -11.50
C THR A 114 3.19 17.73 -11.36
N GLU A 115 2.09 18.24 -10.79
CA GLU A 115 1.89 19.66 -10.49
C GLU A 115 2.92 20.19 -9.49
N LEU A 116 3.33 19.36 -8.53
CA LEU A 116 4.45 19.66 -7.61
C LEU A 116 5.83 19.61 -8.28
N GLY A 117 5.92 19.27 -9.57
CA GLY A 117 7.19 19.22 -10.31
C GLY A 117 7.91 17.86 -10.24
N VAL A 118 7.27 16.80 -9.75
CA VAL A 118 7.84 15.45 -9.82
C VAL A 118 7.79 14.93 -11.24
N ASN A 119 8.96 14.60 -11.80
CA ASN A 119 9.08 14.00 -13.13
C ASN A 119 8.71 12.50 -13.10
N ILE A 120 7.46 12.20 -13.42
CA ILE A 120 6.93 10.84 -13.53
C ILE A 120 7.08 10.35 -14.97
N SER A 121 7.98 9.39 -15.16
CA SER A 121 8.31 8.86 -16.48
C SER A 121 7.43 7.70 -16.94
N ALA A 122 6.80 7.01 -16.00
CA ALA A 122 5.83 5.97 -16.26
C ALA A 122 4.95 5.74 -15.03
N ARG A 123 3.70 5.36 -15.25
CA ARG A 123 2.83 4.78 -14.23
C ARG A 123 3.05 3.27 -14.21
N ILE A 124 3.28 2.71 -13.03
CA ILE A 124 3.34 1.28 -12.80
C ILE A 124 2.09 0.88 -11.99
N PRO A 125 1.16 0.10 -12.55
CA PRO A 125 -0.03 -0.36 -11.82
C PRO A 125 0.36 -1.22 -10.61
N VAL A 126 -0.36 -1.08 -9.50
CA VAL A 126 -0.21 -1.90 -8.29
C VAL A 126 -1.52 -2.65 -8.09
N LEU A 127 -1.69 -3.74 -8.83
CA LEU A 127 -2.98 -4.44 -8.87
C LEU A 127 -2.99 -5.56 -7.84
N VAL A 128 -4.01 -5.58 -7.00
CA VAL A 128 -4.23 -6.61 -5.98
C VAL A 128 -5.59 -7.25 -6.19
N PRO A 129 -5.74 -8.57 -5.99
CA PRO A 129 -7.03 -9.23 -6.11
C PRO A 129 -8.07 -8.62 -5.17
N SER A 130 -9.30 -8.52 -5.65
CA SER A 130 -10.43 -8.13 -4.81
C SER A 130 -10.74 -9.24 -3.79
N GLN A 131 -11.32 -8.85 -2.66
CA GLN A 131 -11.84 -9.77 -1.64
C GLN A 131 -13.30 -9.42 -1.39
N LYS A 132 -14.09 -10.39 -0.89
CA LYS A 132 -15.51 -10.19 -0.59
C LYS A 132 -15.78 -8.99 0.33
N HIS A 133 -14.87 -8.70 1.26
CA HIS A 133 -15.03 -7.65 2.27
C HIS A 133 -14.67 -6.24 1.79
N ASN A 134 -13.90 -6.10 0.71
CA ASN A 134 -13.46 -4.79 0.19
C ASN A 134 -14.13 -4.40 -1.13
N GLN A 135 -15.08 -5.19 -1.62
CA GLN A 135 -15.74 -4.96 -2.91
C GLN A 135 -16.40 -3.59 -2.99
N ALA A 136 -17.25 -3.22 -2.02
CA ALA A 136 -17.89 -1.91 -1.97
C ALA A 136 -16.89 -0.75 -1.95
N TYR A 137 -15.75 -0.93 -1.28
CA TYR A 137 -14.67 0.06 -1.23
C TYR A 137 -13.95 0.19 -2.59
N LEU A 138 -13.68 -0.91 -3.27
CA LEU A 138 -13.09 -0.92 -4.61
C LEU A 138 -14.04 -0.33 -5.65
N ASP A 139 -15.34 -0.60 -5.53
CA ASP A 139 -16.38 -0.03 -6.40
C ASP A 139 -16.45 1.49 -6.22
N ALA A 140 -16.43 1.99 -4.98
CA ALA A 140 -16.33 3.42 -4.73
C ALA A 140 -15.06 4.02 -5.34
N LYS A 141 -13.92 3.31 -5.29
CA LYS A 141 -12.66 3.78 -5.89
C LYS A 141 -12.76 3.90 -7.41
N LEU A 142 -13.35 2.91 -8.05
CA LEU A 142 -13.49 2.86 -9.50
C LEU A 142 -14.50 3.89 -10.01
N HIS A 143 -15.68 3.98 -9.39
CA HIS A 143 -16.82 4.74 -9.92
C HIS A 143 -16.93 6.17 -9.38
N ARG A 144 -16.39 6.46 -8.19
CA ARG A 144 -16.54 7.77 -7.54
C ARG A 144 -15.22 8.51 -7.31
N MET A 145 -14.07 7.84 -7.47
CA MET A 145 -12.74 8.43 -7.23
C MET A 145 -11.79 8.28 -8.42
N ASP A 146 -12.31 7.91 -9.59
CA ASP A 146 -11.59 7.79 -10.86
C ASP A 146 -10.33 6.90 -10.80
N HIS A 147 -10.28 5.89 -9.92
CA HIS A 147 -9.09 5.03 -9.85
C HIS A 147 -8.97 4.14 -11.09
N LEU A 148 -7.74 4.02 -11.63
CA LEU A 148 -7.39 3.18 -12.76
C LEU A 148 -7.22 1.72 -12.31
N LEU A 149 -8.32 1.08 -11.92
CA LEU A 149 -8.38 -0.33 -11.57
C LEU A 149 -8.88 -1.16 -12.75
N VAL A 150 -8.28 -2.34 -12.96
CA VAL A 150 -8.86 -3.40 -13.77
C VAL A 150 -9.42 -4.43 -12.77
N PRO A 151 -10.70 -4.83 -12.85
CA PRO A 151 -11.23 -5.85 -11.95
C PRO A 151 -10.40 -7.14 -12.09
N ILE A 152 -9.69 -7.50 -11.03
CA ILE A 152 -9.06 -8.81 -10.91
C ILE A 152 -10.04 -9.70 -10.15
N PRO A 153 -10.46 -10.85 -10.72
CA PRO A 153 -11.35 -11.79 -10.06
C PRO A 153 -10.85 -12.15 -8.66
N LEU A 154 -11.78 -12.55 -7.79
CA LEU A 154 -11.49 -13.00 -6.43
C LEU A 154 -10.34 -14.01 -6.45
N ALA A 155 -9.39 -13.88 -5.52
CA ALA A 155 -8.45 -14.95 -5.26
C ALA A 155 -9.25 -16.18 -4.82
N GLU A 156 -9.18 -17.28 -5.57
CA GLU A 156 -9.79 -18.54 -5.14
C GLU A 156 -9.19 -18.93 -3.79
N GLU A 157 -10.04 -19.13 -2.79
CA GLU A 157 -9.61 -19.60 -1.48
C GLU A 157 -8.91 -20.95 -1.66
N ALA A 158 -7.64 -21.02 -1.25
CA ALA A 158 -6.95 -22.29 -1.13
C ALA A 158 -7.71 -23.17 -0.14
N SER A 159 -8.47 -24.13 -0.67
CA SER A 159 -9.18 -25.17 0.04
C SER A 159 -8.26 -25.82 1.09
N SER A 160 -8.46 -25.47 2.35
CA SER A 160 -7.87 -26.15 3.49
C SER A 160 -8.59 -27.49 3.69
N THR A 161 -8.16 -28.54 3.00
CA THR A 161 -8.50 -29.91 3.36
C THR A 161 -7.50 -30.38 4.41
N SER A 162 -7.83 -30.17 5.68
CA SER A 162 -7.18 -30.83 6.80
C SER A 162 -7.50 -32.32 6.77
N GLN A 163 -6.60 -33.15 6.24
CA GLN A 163 -6.58 -34.58 6.55
C GLN A 163 -5.55 -34.83 7.65
N VAL A 164 -6.05 -35.09 8.85
CA VAL A 164 -5.27 -35.68 9.93
C VAL A 164 -5.01 -37.13 9.55
N ALA A 165 -3.78 -37.46 9.18
CA ALA A 165 -3.31 -38.83 9.03
C ALA A 165 -2.15 -39.06 10.01
N SER A 166 -2.41 -39.91 11.00
CA SER A 166 -1.41 -40.47 11.90
C SER A 166 -0.41 -41.34 11.13
N ALA A 167 0.88 -41.05 11.23
CA ALA A 167 1.91 -42.03 10.90
C ALA A 167 3.15 -41.82 11.79
N THR A 168 3.49 -42.94 12.41
CA THR A 168 4.63 -43.29 13.28
C THR A 168 5.99 -42.75 12.85
N ALA A 169 6.82 -42.47 13.86
CA ALA A 169 8.21 -42.06 13.74
C ALA A 169 9.10 -43.10 13.04
N SER A 170 9.93 -42.64 12.10
CA SER A 170 11.17 -43.30 11.70
C SER A 170 12.23 -42.26 11.34
N GLU A 171 13.40 -42.40 11.95
CA GLU A 171 14.60 -41.58 11.78
C GLU A 171 15.09 -41.53 10.33
N THR A 172 15.41 -40.33 9.82
CA THR A 172 16.38 -40.15 8.71
C THR A 172 17.06 -38.78 8.81
N GLY A 173 18.40 -38.80 8.96
CA GLY A 173 19.43 -37.83 8.53
C GLY A 173 19.28 -36.30 8.75
N PRO A 174 20.37 -35.57 9.07
CA PRO A 174 20.32 -34.11 9.09
C PRO A 174 20.06 -33.58 7.68
N LEU A 175 18.98 -32.81 7.52
CA LEU A 175 18.69 -32.05 6.31
C LEU A 175 19.77 -31.00 6.08
N ASP A 176 20.51 -31.17 5.00
CA ASP A 176 21.41 -30.17 4.41
C ASP A 176 20.58 -28.97 3.93
N LEU A 177 20.45 -27.96 4.77
CA LEU A 177 19.90 -26.66 4.42
C LEU A 177 20.98 -25.91 3.64
N GLY A 178 20.97 -26.06 2.31
CA GLY A 178 21.77 -25.24 1.41
C GLY A 178 21.64 -23.74 1.74
N PRO A 179 22.61 -22.91 1.35
CA PRO A 179 22.69 -21.54 1.83
C PRO A 179 21.42 -20.76 1.46
N HIS A 180 20.64 -20.41 2.49
CA HIS A 180 19.60 -19.40 2.38
C HIS A 180 20.26 -18.11 1.91
N GLN A 181 20.02 -17.76 0.65
CA GLN A 181 20.47 -16.49 0.08
C GLN A 181 19.71 -15.38 0.82
N GLN A 182 20.32 -14.84 1.88
CA GLN A 182 19.76 -13.76 2.66
C GLN A 182 19.69 -12.52 1.76
N GLN A 183 18.48 -12.13 1.39
CA GLN A 183 18.24 -10.93 0.61
C GLN A 183 18.30 -9.74 1.57
N THR A 184 19.45 -9.07 1.62
CA THR A 184 19.66 -7.92 2.51
C THR A 184 18.81 -6.74 2.06
N THR A 185 17.72 -6.48 2.78
CA THR A 185 16.91 -5.28 2.59
C THR A 185 17.52 -4.16 3.42
N HIS A 186 18.15 -3.17 2.76
CA HIS A 186 18.54 -1.94 3.45
C HIS A 186 17.28 -1.13 3.80
N ILE A 187 17.17 -0.63 5.03
CA ILE A 187 16.07 0.23 5.47
C ILE A 187 16.71 1.52 5.99
N LEU A 188 16.44 2.64 5.33
CA LEU A 188 16.93 3.96 5.75
C LEU A 188 15.76 4.79 6.30
N VAL A 189 15.49 4.66 7.60
CA VAL A 189 14.53 5.50 8.31
C VAL A 189 15.18 6.84 8.62
N MET A 190 14.84 7.89 7.86
CA MET A 190 15.31 9.25 8.14
C MET A 190 14.35 9.95 9.11
N VAL A 191 14.70 10.01 10.39
CA VAL A 191 13.98 10.82 11.39
C VAL A 191 14.73 12.14 11.57
N GLY A 192 14.35 13.16 10.81
CA GLY A 192 14.91 14.51 10.88
C GLY A 192 13.86 15.53 11.33
N SER A 193 14.20 16.29 12.38
CA SER A 193 13.44 17.32 13.09
C SER A 193 12.20 17.92 12.39
N VAL A 194 11.03 17.68 12.99
CA VAL A 194 9.69 18.31 12.82
C VAL A 194 8.66 17.60 11.93
N LEU A 195 8.95 16.51 11.21
CA LEU A 195 7.88 15.63 10.70
C LEU A 195 8.36 14.19 10.60
N ALA A 196 7.73 13.28 11.36
CA ALA A 196 8.06 11.86 11.34
C ALA A 196 7.61 11.24 10.00
N MET A 197 8.51 11.23 9.02
CA MET A 197 8.29 10.56 7.73
C MET A 197 9.21 9.34 7.62
N VAL A 198 8.64 8.18 7.30
CA VAL A 198 9.41 6.94 7.17
C VAL A 198 9.67 6.69 5.68
N VAL A 199 10.95 6.67 5.30
CA VAL A 199 11.39 6.31 3.95
C VAL A 199 11.97 4.89 3.99
N TYR A 200 11.66 4.08 2.99
CA TYR A 200 12.24 2.75 2.80
C TYR A 200 12.97 2.74 1.46
N MET A 201 14.29 2.54 1.47
CA MET A 201 15.10 2.40 0.25
C MET A 201 15.53 0.96 0.07
N LEU A 202 14.94 0.26 -0.90
CA LEU A 202 15.24 -1.14 -1.19
C LEU A 202 16.37 -1.19 -2.22
N VAL A 203 17.55 -1.68 -1.82
CA VAL A 203 18.71 -1.89 -2.70
C VAL A 203 19.18 -3.32 -2.50
N ASN A 204 19.21 -4.12 -3.58
CA ASN A 204 19.89 -5.41 -3.57
C ASN A 204 21.39 -5.19 -3.81
N SER A 205 22.23 -5.64 -2.89
CA SER A 205 23.67 -5.77 -3.15
C SER A 205 23.90 -6.90 -4.14
N ILE A 206 24.56 -6.60 -5.26
CA ILE A 206 25.01 -7.56 -6.28
C ILE A 206 26.35 -8.15 -5.84
#